data_AF-A0A3S2AF54-F1
#
_entry.id   AF-A0A3S2AF54-F1
#
_cell.length_a   1.000
_cell.length_b   1.000
_cell.length_c   1.000
_cell.angle_alpha   90.00
_cell.angle_beta   90.00
_cell.angle_gamma   90.00
#
_symmetry.space_group_name_H-M   'P 1'
#
loop_
_entity.id
_entity.type
_entity.pdbx_description
1 polymer ?
#
loop_
_entity_poly.entity_id
_entity_poly.type
_entity_poly.pdbx_seq_one_letter_code
_entity_poly.pdbx_strand_id
1 'polypeptide(L)'
;MFERLTCVARTGLAALALMVAILPAQAETQTFGEPRYKGQLIDWCYTWSTDCGKLPADRYCAMKHFGNATDFEQKNGPLGEPTILMGDGKTCSGDNCSAFESITCETAGAKRFEAPTFKGKRVDWCYRWSADCGKKAADRFCSTKGFARALEFEQGENIAPTITLFDGKQCTDGKCDAFGYILCGNEQ
;
A
#
# COMPACT_ATOMS: atom_id res chain seq x y z
N MET A 1 -40.57 54.89 -38.65
CA MET A 1 -40.20 55.38 -39.98
C MET A 1 -38.77 55.90 -39.88
N PHE A 2 -37.82 55.26 -40.59
CA PHE A 2 -36.40 55.60 -40.82
C PHE A 2 -35.45 55.61 -39.59
N GLU A 3 -34.43 54.75 -39.45
CA GLU A 3 -33.20 54.42 -40.24
C GLU A 3 -31.94 55.04 -39.60
N ARG A 4 -31.11 54.19 -38.95
CA ARG A 4 -29.68 53.85 -39.23
C ARG A 4 -28.67 55.01 -39.17
N LEU A 5 -27.62 54.88 -38.34
CA LEU A 5 -26.25 54.47 -38.77
C LEU A 5 -25.20 54.48 -37.63
N THR A 6 -24.60 53.29 -37.42
CA THR A 6 -23.19 52.95 -37.14
C THR A 6 -22.35 53.65 -36.05
N CYS A 7 -21.75 52.82 -35.17
CA CYS A 7 -20.31 52.86 -34.93
C CYS A 7 -19.75 51.44 -34.73
N VAL A 8 -18.70 51.12 -35.48
CA VAL A 8 -18.01 49.82 -35.52
C VAL A 8 -17.07 49.71 -34.31
N ALA A 9 -17.09 48.58 -33.60
CA ALA A 9 -16.03 48.23 -32.66
C ALA A 9 -15.53 46.80 -32.95
N ARG A 10 -14.28 46.72 -33.39
CA ARG A 10 -13.53 45.50 -33.68
C ARG A 10 -13.37 44.67 -32.40
N THR A 11 -14.06 43.54 -32.30
CA THR A 11 -13.78 42.55 -31.26
C THR A 11 -12.77 41.54 -31.79
N GLY A 12 -11.51 41.72 -31.38
CA GLY A 12 -10.47 40.72 -31.57
C GLY A 12 -10.79 39.48 -30.74
N LEU A 13 -10.99 38.34 -31.41
CA LEU A 13 -11.05 37.03 -30.77
C LEU A 13 -9.64 36.63 -30.36
N ALA A 14 -9.25 36.95 -29.12
CA ALA A 14 -8.12 36.32 -28.47
C ALA A 14 -8.58 34.94 -27.97
N ALA A 15 -8.28 33.89 -28.72
CA ALA A 15 -8.50 32.51 -28.28
C ALA A 15 -7.50 32.19 -27.15
N LEU A 16 -7.96 32.26 -25.89
CA LEU A 16 -7.23 31.73 -24.75
C LEU A 16 -7.21 30.19 -24.84
N ALA A 17 -6.10 29.63 -25.30
CA ALA A 17 -5.83 28.20 -25.19
C ALA A 17 -5.55 27.85 -23.71
N LEU A 18 -6.48 27.16 -23.06
CA LEU A 18 -6.34 26.65 -21.70
C LEU A 18 -5.35 25.47 -21.73
N MET A 19 -4.09 25.69 -21.33
CA MET A 19 -3.14 24.58 -21.12
C MET A 19 -3.48 23.88 -19.81
N VAL A 20 -4.02 22.66 -19.89
CA VAL A 20 -4.20 21.77 -18.75
C VAL A 20 -2.86 21.11 -18.45
N ALA A 21 -2.16 21.58 -17.41
CA ALA A 21 -0.95 20.94 -16.92
C ALA A 21 -1.31 19.65 -16.17
N ILE A 22 -0.89 18.50 -16.69
CA ILE A 22 -1.02 17.21 -16.01
C ILE A 22 0.16 17.10 -15.04
N LEU A 23 -0.07 17.33 -13.75
CA LEU A 23 0.94 17.06 -12.72
C LEU A 23 0.99 15.56 -12.44
N PRO A 24 2.20 14.97 -12.28
CA PRO A 24 2.32 13.57 -11.86
C PRO A 24 1.77 13.40 -10.44
N ALA A 25 0.98 12.34 -10.23
CA ALA A 25 0.52 11.96 -8.90
C ALA A 25 1.73 11.56 -8.04
N GLN A 26 2.08 12.38 -7.05
CA GLN A 26 3.07 12.01 -6.06
C GLN A 26 2.43 11.03 -5.07
N ALA A 27 3.16 9.97 -4.70
CA ALA A 27 2.76 9.11 -3.59
C ALA A 27 2.69 9.96 -2.32
N GLU A 28 1.55 9.95 -1.64
CA GLU A 28 1.36 10.72 -0.42
C GLU A 28 2.22 10.09 0.69
N THR A 29 3.01 10.90 1.39
CA THR A 29 3.87 10.46 2.49
C THR A 29 3.48 11.16 3.79
N GLN A 30 3.72 10.49 4.92
CA GLN A 30 3.56 11.06 6.24
C GLN A 30 4.81 10.80 7.09
N THR A 31 5.36 11.86 7.68
CA THR A 31 6.49 11.79 8.61
C THR A 31 6.01 11.79 10.05
N PHE A 32 6.51 10.83 10.83
CA PHE A 32 6.28 10.69 12.26
C PHE A 32 7.57 11.00 13.02
N GLY A 33 7.56 12.05 13.84
CA GLY A 33 8.65 12.38 14.75
C GLY A 33 8.57 11.57 16.05
N GLU A 34 9.73 11.19 16.57
CA GLU A 34 9.92 10.39 17.80
C GLU A 34 8.90 9.24 17.91
N PRO A 35 8.88 8.32 16.92
CA PRO A 35 7.86 7.28 16.82
C PRO A 35 7.94 6.30 18.00
N ARG A 36 6.77 5.94 18.53
CA ARG A 36 6.64 5.13 19.75
C ARG A 36 5.92 3.81 19.50
N TYR A 37 6.38 2.77 20.19
CA TYR A 37 5.73 1.46 20.27
C TYR A 37 5.46 1.13 21.73
N LYS A 38 4.20 0.82 22.07
CA LYS A 38 3.75 0.60 23.46
C LYS A 38 4.14 1.75 24.42
N GLY A 39 4.16 2.99 23.92
CA GLY A 39 4.49 4.20 24.68
C GLY A 39 5.98 4.52 24.81
N GLN A 40 6.88 3.62 24.41
CA GLN A 40 8.33 3.81 24.47
C GLN A 40 8.90 4.20 23.10
N LEU A 41 10.04 4.90 23.09
CA LEU A 41 10.78 5.17 21.85
C LEU A 41 11.15 3.86 21.18
N ILE A 42 10.96 3.77 19.87
CA ILE A 42 11.36 2.58 19.11
C ILE A 42 12.87 2.56 18.98
N ASP A 43 13.49 1.44 19.36
CA ASP A 43 14.92 1.22 19.17
C ASP A 43 15.26 1.19 17.68
N TRP A 44 16.45 1.72 17.32
CA TRP A 44 16.94 1.69 15.95
C TRP A 44 16.99 0.27 15.37
N CYS A 45 17.21 -0.75 16.20
CA CYS A 45 17.25 -2.15 15.79
C CYS A 45 15.94 -2.89 16.10
N TYR A 46 15.58 -3.86 15.25
CA TYR A 46 14.39 -4.68 15.48
C TYR A 46 14.61 -5.68 16.63
N THR A 47 15.80 -6.26 16.70
CA THR A 47 16.32 -7.04 17.83
C THR A 47 17.77 -6.63 18.09
N TRP A 48 18.38 -7.09 19.18
CA TRP A 48 19.68 -6.55 19.62
C TRP A 48 20.74 -6.58 18.51
N SER A 49 21.17 -5.38 18.11
CA SER A 49 22.18 -5.16 17.07
C SER A 49 21.90 -5.90 15.75
N THR A 50 20.64 -6.20 15.46
CA THR A 50 20.22 -6.98 14.29
C THR A 50 19.01 -6.33 13.62
N ASP A 51 18.99 -6.34 12.29
CA ASP A 51 17.92 -5.77 11.47
C ASP A 51 17.58 -4.32 11.84
N CYS A 52 18.57 -3.42 11.73
CA CYS A 52 18.44 -2.03 12.15
C CYS A 52 18.02 -1.08 11.01
N GLY A 53 17.36 0.02 11.36
CA GLY A 53 16.87 1.02 10.41
C GLY A 53 15.61 0.56 9.67
N LYS A 54 15.78 -0.01 8.47
CA LYS A 54 14.64 -0.22 7.55
C LYS A 54 13.57 -1.17 8.09
N LEU A 55 13.95 -2.34 8.61
CA LEU A 55 12.96 -3.33 9.07
C LEU A 55 12.04 -2.78 10.17
N PRO A 56 12.54 -2.21 11.28
CA PRO A 56 11.68 -1.62 12.30
C PRO A 56 10.92 -0.40 11.76
N ALA A 57 11.50 0.42 10.87
CA ALA A 57 10.77 1.53 10.25
C ALA A 57 9.57 1.06 9.41
N ASP A 58 9.76 0.04 8.56
CA ASP A 58 8.68 -0.55 7.76
C ASP A 58 7.59 -1.17 8.64
N ARG A 59 7.98 -1.82 9.75
CA ARG A 59 7.04 -2.36 10.74
C ARG A 59 6.24 -1.27 11.43
N TYR A 60 6.87 -0.14 11.74
CA TYR A 60 6.17 1.02 12.29
C TYR A 60 5.15 1.57 11.29
N CYS A 61 5.54 1.77 10.03
CA CYS A 61 4.62 2.23 8.99
C CYS A 61 3.44 1.27 8.79
N ALA A 62 3.69 -0.03 8.75
CA ALA A 62 2.62 -1.04 8.66
C ALA A 62 1.66 -1.00 9.86
N MET A 63 2.16 -0.77 11.10
CA MET A 63 1.31 -0.58 12.28
C MET A 63 0.49 0.71 12.23
N LYS A 64 0.97 1.71 11.49
CA LYS A 64 0.27 2.98 11.26
C LYS A 64 -0.64 2.94 10.04
N HIS A 65 -0.86 1.78 9.43
CA HIS A 65 -1.71 1.62 8.24
C HIS A 65 -1.12 2.21 6.95
N PHE A 66 0.20 2.39 6.92
CA PHE A 66 0.94 2.83 5.75
C PHE A 66 1.59 1.66 4.99
N GLY A 67 2.21 1.98 3.86
CA GLY A 67 3.12 1.09 3.16
C GLY A 67 4.46 0.96 3.89
N ASN A 68 5.56 1.08 3.16
CA ASN A 68 6.89 1.00 3.75
C ASN A 68 7.37 2.37 4.23
N ALA A 69 8.44 2.38 5.02
CA ALA A 69 9.18 3.60 5.27
C ALA A 69 10.00 3.95 4.02
N THR A 70 9.83 5.16 3.52
CA THR A 70 10.62 5.72 2.42
C THR A 70 11.85 6.47 2.92
N ASP A 71 11.80 6.95 4.17
CA ASP A 71 12.89 7.66 4.82
C ASP A 71 12.81 7.50 6.35
N PHE A 72 13.94 7.55 7.04
CA PHE A 72 14.00 7.45 8.50
C PHE A 72 15.38 7.87 9.02
N GLU A 73 15.39 8.52 10.18
CA GLU A 73 16.59 9.10 10.79
C GLU A 73 16.86 8.49 12.17
N GLN A 74 18.12 8.32 12.50
CA GLN A 74 18.57 7.76 13.77
C GLN A 74 18.95 8.88 14.75
N LYS A 75 18.40 8.81 15.96
CA LYS A 75 18.83 9.59 17.12
C LYS A 75 19.68 8.71 18.03
N ASN A 76 20.98 9.01 18.13
CA ASN A 76 21.86 8.34 19.09
C ASN A 76 21.70 8.95 20.48
N GLY A 77 21.90 8.15 21.52
CA GLY A 77 21.81 8.61 22.90
C GLY A 77 22.89 9.62 23.31
N PRO A 78 22.75 10.21 24.51
CA PRO A 78 21.74 9.90 25.52
C PRO A 78 20.34 10.41 25.16
N LEU A 79 19.32 9.56 25.33
CA LEU A 79 17.93 9.84 24.94
C LEU A 79 17.07 10.37 26.09
N GLY A 80 17.48 10.13 27.34
CA GLY A 80 16.71 10.51 28.55
C GLY A 80 15.55 9.57 28.89
N GLU A 81 15.27 8.56 28.06
CA GLU A 81 14.26 7.53 28.31
C GLU A 81 14.63 6.19 27.63
N PRO A 82 14.07 5.05 28.07
CA PRO A 82 14.36 3.75 27.47
C PRO A 82 13.76 3.57 26.07
N THR A 83 14.46 2.84 25.20
CA THR A 83 13.95 2.38 23.91
C THR A 83 13.40 0.95 24.00
N ILE A 84 12.54 0.57 23.06
CA ILE A 84 11.99 -0.79 22.92
C ILE A 84 12.34 -1.40 21.57
N LEU A 85 12.84 -2.63 21.58
CA LEU A 85 13.08 -3.46 20.41
C LEU A 85 11.75 -4.09 19.97
N MET A 86 11.27 -3.77 18.76
CA MET A 86 9.94 -4.22 18.33
C MET A 86 9.86 -5.73 18.07
N GLY A 87 10.97 -6.40 17.84
CA GLY A 87 11.00 -7.82 17.49
C GLY A 87 10.76 -8.76 18.66
N ASP A 88 11.28 -8.45 19.84
CA ASP A 88 11.17 -9.29 21.03
C ASP A 88 10.69 -8.54 22.29
N GLY A 89 10.44 -7.23 22.18
CA GLY A 89 9.91 -6.39 23.26
C GLY A 89 10.93 -6.08 24.37
N LYS A 90 12.21 -6.42 24.20
CA LYS A 90 13.26 -6.02 25.14
C LYS A 90 13.47 -4.52 25.11
N THR A 91 14.06 -3.99 26.18
CA THR A 91 14.28 -2.54 26.33
C THR A 91 15.75 -2.21 26.54
N CYS A 92 16.20 -1.08 25.99
CA CYS A 92 17.49 -0.49 26.28
C CYS A 92 17.29 0.72 27.21
N SER A 93 17.97 0.75 28.35
CA SER A 93 17.84 1.83 29.34
C SER A 93 19.16 2.57 29.63
N GLY A 94 20.21 2.31 28.86
CA GLY A 94 21.52 2.96 29.00
C GLY A 94 21.66 4.24 28.16
N ASP A 95 22.75 4.97 28.35
CA ASP A 95 23.02 6.19 27.56
C ASP A 95 23.41 5.91 26.10
N ASN A 96 23.78 4.66 25.80
CA ASN A 96 24.18 4.21 24.47
C ASN A 96 23.01 3.71 23.60
N CYS A 97 21.77 3.82 24.08
CA CYS A 97 20.61 3.43 23.29
C CYS A 97 20.43 4.36 22.07
N SER A 98 19.81 3.84 21.03
CA SER A 98 19.49 4.59 19.81
C SER A 98 18.02 4.45 19.48
N ALA A 99 17.41 5.54 19.06
CA ALA A 99 16.01 5.58 18.66
C ALA A 99 15.86 6.09 17.23
N PHE A 100 14.66 5.99 16.69
CA PHE A 100 14.27 6.79 15.53
C PHE A 100 14.02 8.24 15.95
N GLU A 101 14.65 9.18 15.25
CA GLU A 101 14.29 10.60 15.30
C GLU A 101 13.00 10.83 14.51
N SER A 102 12.94 10.27 13.32
CA SER A 102 11.81 10.40 12.40
C SER A 102 11.66 9.12 11.57
N ILE A 103 10.42 8.81 11.19
CA ILE A 103 10.10 7.79 10.16
C ILE A 103 9.10 8.41 9.19
N THR A 104 9.44 8.46 7.91
CA THR A 104 8.54 8.85 6.82
C THR A 104 7.97 7.60 6.16
N CYS A 105 6.66 7.46 6.27
CA CYS A 105 5.90 6.39 5.65
C CYS A 105 5.28 6.85 4.34
N GLU A 106 5.31 6.03 3.30
CA GLU A 106 4.45 6.24 2.13
C GLU A 106 3.07 5.64 2.39
N THR A 107 2.02 6.32 1.93
CA THR A 107 0.68 5.74 1.87
C THR A 107 0.77 4.40 1.16
N ALA A 108 0.08 3.41 1.73
CA ALA A 108 0.02 2.08 1.18
C ALA A 108 -0.56 2.14 -0.23
N GLY A 109 0.29 2.14 -1.26
CA GLY A 109 -0.16 2.10 -2.64
C GLY A 109 -1.12 0.92 -2.83
N ALA A 110 -2.26 1.17 -3.45
CA ALA A 110 -3.17 0.12 -3.85
C ALA A 110 -2.87 -0.27 -5.30
N LYS A 111 -2.83 -1.57 -5.58
CA LYS A 111 -2.65 -2.09 -6.93
C LYS A 111 -3.79 -3.00 -7.31
N ARG A 112 -4.50 -2.62 -8.38
CA ARG A 112 -5.54 -3.45 -8.99
C ARG A 112 -4.91 -4.46 -9.94
N PHE A 113 -5.28 -5.71 -9.75
CA PHE A 113 -4.93 -6.82 -10.62
C PHE A 113 -6.18 -7.26 -11.36
N GLU A 114 -6.26 -6.89 -12.63
CA GLU A 114 -7.30 -7.39 -13.54
C GLU A 114 -7.02 -8.84 -13.91
N ALA A 115 -8.06 -9.67 -13.89
CA ALA A 115 -7.98 -11.08 -14.26
C ALA A 115 -6.74 -11.79 -13.64
N PRO A 116 -6.57 -11.73 -12.31
CA PRO A 116 -5.32 -12.12 -11.66
C PRO A 116 -4.94 -13.55 -12.01
N THR A 117 -3.64 -13.76 -12.25
CA THR A 117 -3.10 -15.07 -12.60
C THR A 117 -2.05 -15.58 -11.61
N PHE A 118 -2.03 -16.90 -11.45
CA PHE A 118 -1.03 -17.64 -10.71
C PHE A 118 -0.51 -18.78 -11.58
N LYS A 119 0.82 -18.86 -11.75
CA LYS A 119 1.46 -19.83 -12.67
C LYS A 119 0.84 -19.82 -14.08
N GLY A 120 0.47 -18.64 -14.57
CA GLY A 120 -0.10 -18.44 -15.91
C GLY A 120 -1.59 -18.81 -16.07
N LYS A 121 -2.30 -19.18 -14.99
CA LYS A 121 -3.73 -19.53 -15.02
C LYS A 121 -4.55 -18.58 -14.16
N ARG A 122 -5.86 -18.42 -14.46
CA ARG A 122 -6.75 -17.55 -13.69
C ARG A 122 -6.84 -18.04 -12.25
N VAL A 123 -6.71 -17.12 -11.30
CA VAL A 123 -6.84 -17.46 -9.87
C VAL A 123 -8.30 -17.82 -9.60
N ASP A 124 -8.50 -19.03 -9.07
CA ASP A 124 -9.80 -19.53 -8.63
C ASP A 124 -10.36 -18.65 -7.50
N TRP A 125 -11.69 -18.54 -7.44
CA TRP A 125 -12.38 -17.85 -6.36
C TRP A 125 -12.03 -18.40 -4.96
N CYS A 126 -11.66 -19.67 -4.88
CA CYS A 126 -11.30 -20.36 -3.67
C CYS A 126 -9.78 -20.55 -3.49
N TYR A 127 -9.29 -20.33 -2.27
CA TYR A 127 -7.87 -20.53 -1.94
C TYR A 127 -7.49 -22.00 -1.98
N ARG A 128 -8.41 -22.86 -1.50
CA ARG A 128 -8.38 -24.32 -1.52
C ARG A 128 -9.62 -24.79 -2.28
N TRP A 129 -9.61 -25.99 -2.85
CA TRP A 129 -10.78 -26.48 -3.59
C TRP A 129 -12.06 -26.45 -2.74
N SER A 130 -13.04 -25.66 -3.17
CA SER A 130 -14.33 -25.48 -2.48
C SER A 130 -14.21 -24.99 -1.02
N ALA A 131 -13.10 -24.33 -0.66
CA ALA A 131 -12.87 -23.82 0.69
C ALA A 131 -12.06 -22.52 0.69
N ASP A 132 -12.27 -21.70 1.72
CA ASP A 132 -11.57 -20.42 1.90
C ASP A 132 -11.71 -19.47 0.69
N CYS A 133 -12.96 -19.29 0.23
CA CYS A 133 -13.27 -18.51 -0.97
C CYS A 133 -13.43 -17.01 -0.72
N GLY A 134 -13.36 -16.22 -1.78
CA GLY A 134 -13.49 -14.77 -1.73
C GLY A 134 -12.34 -14.11 -0.97
N LYS A 135 -12.65 -13.35 0.09
CA LYS A 135 -11.68 -12.51 0.82
C LYS A 135 -10.39 -13.24 1.18
N LYS A 136 -10.48 -14.47 1.71
CA LYS A 136 -9.29 -15.20 2.15
C LYS A 136 -8.39 -15.59 0.97
N ALA A 137 -8.96 -15.99 -0.16
CA ALA A 137 -8.20 -16.26 -1.38
C ALA A 137 -7.58 -14.97 -1.96
N ALA A 138 -8.34 -13.88 -1.96
CA ALA A 138 -7.87 -12.57 -2.40
C ALA A 138 -6.70 -12.05 -1.54
N ASP A 139 -6.78 -12.20 -0.21
CA ASP A 139 -5.70 -11.81 0.71
C ASP A 139 -4.44 -12.62 0.45
N ARG A 140 -4.59 -13.93 0.25
CA ARG A 140 -3.46 -14.81 -0.07
C ARG A 140 -2.84 -14.43 -1.40
N PHE A 141 -3.64 -14.10 -2.42
CA PHE A 141 -3.13 -13.56 -3.67
C PHE A 141 -2.31 -12.29 -3.42
N CYS A 142 -2.85 -11.31 -2.69
CA CYS A 142 -2.16 -10.07 -2.39
C CYS A 142 -0.86 -10.28 -1.62
N SER A 143 -0.81 -11.21 -0.66
CA SER A 143 0.42 -11.61 0.02
C SER A 143 1.48 -12.14 -0.96
N THR A 144 1.09 -12.92 -1.98
CA THR A 144 2.05 -13.36 -3.02
C THR A 144 2.58 -12.23 -3.89
N LYS A 145 1.91 -11.07 -3.89
CA LYS A 145 2.31 -9.86 -4.63
C LYS A 145 3.02 -8.83 -3.75
N GLY A 146 3.28 -9.15 -2.48
CA GLY A 146 3.95 -8.26 -1.53
C GLY A 146 3.05 -7.23 -0.86
N PHE A 147 1.72 -7.39 -0.95
CA PHE A 147 0.75 -6.54 -0.26
C PHE A 147 0.20 -7.24 0.99
N ALA A 148 -0.24 -6.48 1.98
CA ALA A 148 -0.76 -7.03 3.23
C ALA A 148 -2.08 -7.80 2.99
N ARG A 149 -2.98 -7.25 2.16
CA ARG A 149 -4.31 -7.83 1.92
C ARG A 149 -5.00 -7.33 0.66
N ALA A 150 -6.15 -7.92 0.34
CA ALA A 150 -7.12 -7.38 -0.61
C ALA A 150 -8.01 -6.34 0.10
N LEU A 151 -8.12 -5.17 -0.54
CA LEU A 151 -9.03 -4.08 -0.17
C LEU A 151 -10.41 -4.29 -0.81
N GLU A 152 -10.42 -4.68 -2.08
CA GLU A 152 -11.62 -4.96 -2.87
C GLU A 152 -11.36 -6.11 -3.83
N PHE A 153 -12.40 -6.82 -4.24
CA PHE A 153 -12.32 -7.89 -5.24
C PHE A 153 -13.72 -8.21 -5.76
N GLU A 154 -13.76 -8.85 -6.92
CA GLU A 154 -15.01 -9.27 -7.57
C GLU A 154 -14.88 -10.71 -8.05
N GLN A 155 -15.97 -11.46 -7.93
CA GLN A 155 -16.11 -12.80 -8.50
C GLN A 155 -16.50 -12.69 -9.97
N GLY A 156 -15.73 -13.33 -10.84
CA GLY A 156 -16.10 -13.59 -12.21
C GLY A 156 -16.63 -15.02 -12.34
N GLU A 157 -17.90 -15.16 -12.70
CA GLU A 157 -18.58 -16.45 -12.77
C GLU A 157 -18.26 -17.21 -14.06
N ASN A 158 -18.18 -18.55 -13.99
CA ASN A 158 -18.04 -19.44 -15.16
C ASN A 158 -16.78 -19.14 -16.03
N ILE A 159 -15.68 -18.75 -15.40
CA ILE A 159 -14.39 -18.41 -16.04
C ILE A 159 -13.40 -19.56 -15.86
N ALA A 160 -13.45 -20.54 -16.75
CA ALA A 160 -12.46 -21.62 -16.82
C ALA A 160 -11.36 -21.35 -17.87
N PRO A 161 -10.14 -21.89 -17.70
CA PRO A 161 -9.68 -22.69 -16.56
C PRO A 161 -9.16 -21.83 -15.39
N THR A 162 -9.38 -22.30 -14.17
CA THR A 162 -8.86 -21.68 -12.93
C THR A 162 -7.83 -22.55 -12.22
N ILE A 163 -7.10 -21.95 -11.28
CA ILE A 163 -6.19 -22.62 -10.36
C ILE A 163 -6.34 -22.09 -8.95
N THR A 164 -6.45 -22.98 -7.96
CA THR A 164 -6.41 -22.62 -6.54
C THR A 164 -4.98 -22.27 -6.11
N LEU A 165 -4.82 -21.28 -5.23
CA LEU A 165 -3.50 -20.79 -4.83
C LEU A 165 -2.76 -21.74 -3.88
N PHE A 166 -3.48 -22.50 -3.04
CA PHE A 166 -2.86 -23.36 -2.03
C PHE A 166 -2.42 -24.70 -2.59
N ASP A 167 -3.38 -25.50 -3.08
CA ASP A 167 -3.15 -26.88 -3.53
C ASP A 167 -2.92 -26.99 -5.04
N GLY A 168 -2.99 -25.88 -5.79
CA GLY A 168 -2.70 -25.84 -7.21
C GLY A 168 -3.69 -26.66 -8.06
N LYS A 169 -4.85 -27.00 -7.51
CA LYS A 169 -5.89 -27.75 -8.20
C LYS A 169 -6.47 -26.86 -9.29
N GLN A 170 -6.72 -27.48 -10.44
CA GLN A 170 -7.25 -26.78 -11.60
C GLN A 170 -8.69 -27.18 -11.84
N CYS A 171 -9.49 -26.19 -12.21
CA CYS A 171 -10.85 -26.38 -12.65
C CYS A 171 -10.90 -26.07 -14.14
N THR A 172 -11.30 -27.03 -14.97
CA THR A 172 -11.41 -26.85 -16.43
C THR A 172 -12.85 -26.86 -16.92
N ASP A 173 -13.81 -27.12 -16.03
CA ASP A 173 -15.23 -27.14 -16.35
C ASP A 173 -15.76 -25.73 -16.56
N GLY A 174 -16.73 -25.51 -17.45
CA GLY A 174 -17.28 -24.16 -17.70
C GLY A 174 -18.04 -23.52 -16.52
N LYS A 175 -18.02 -24.12 -15.32
CA LYS A 175 -18.73 -23.69 -14.10
C LYS A 175 -17.79 -23.18 -13.01
N CYS A 176 -16.50 -23.09 -13.28
CA CYS A 176 -15.50 -22.62 -12.32
C CYS A 176 -15.56 -21.10 -12.22
N ASP A 177 -15.43 -20.58 -11.01
CA ASP A 177 -15.39 -19.14 -10.80
C ASP A 177 -13.96 -18.66 -10.56
N ALA A 178 -13.62 -17.52 -11.14
CA ALA A 178 -12.34 -16.87 -10.96
C ALA A 178 -12.53 -15.51 -10.27
N PHE A 179 -11.43 -14.88 -9.87
CA PHE A 179 -11.48 -13.44 -9.61
C PHE A 179 -11.59 -12.65 -10.91
N GLY A 180 -12.56 -11.74 -10.98
CA GLY A 180 -12.66 -10.71 -12.01
C GLY A 180 -11.52 -9.70 -11.85
N TYR A 181 -11.42 -9.14 -10.65
CA TYR A 181 -10.28 -8.33 -10.22
C TYR A 181 -9.97 -8.54 -8.73
N ILE A 182 -8.75 -8.16 -8.33
CA ILE A 182 -8.36 -8.00 -6.93
C ILE A 182 -7.61 -6.67 -6.76
N LEU A 183 -8.09 -5.78 -5.91
CA LEU A 183 -7.37 -4.59 -5.45
C LEU A 183 -6.57 -4.96 -4.20
N CYS A 184 -5.25 -5.02 -4.32
CA CYS A 184 -4.36 -5.26 -3.21
C CYS A 184 -3.87 -3.96 -2.59
N GLY A 185 -3.64 -3.94 -1.28
CA GLY A 185 -3.06 -2.79 -0.57
C GLY A 185 -2.56 -3.18 0.82
N ASN A 186 -1.96 -2.20 1.52
CA ASN A 186 -1.48 -2.39 2.90
C ASN A 186 -2.44 -1.79 3.97
N GLU A 187 -3.59 -1.29 3.51
CA GLU A 187 -4.83 -0.78 4.15
C GLU A 187 -4.76 0.34 5.21
N GLN A 188 -5.47 1.43 4.84
CA GLN A 188 -6.38 2.43 5.50
C GLN A 188 -6.04 3.02 6.87
#